data_AF-A0A8S9ZUH0-F1
#
_entry.id   AF-A0A8S9ZUH0-F1
#
_cell.length_a   1.000
_cell.length_b   1.000
_cell.length_c   1.000
_cell.angle_alpha   90.00
_cell.angle_beta   90.00
_cell.angle_gamma   90.00
#
_symmetry.space_group_name_H-M   'P 1'
#
loop_
_entity.id
_entity.type
_entity.pdbx_description
1 polymer ?
#
loop_
_entity_poly.entity_id
_entity_poly.type
_entity_poly.pdbx_seq_one_letter_code
_entity_poly.pdbx_strand_id
1 'polypeptide(L)'
;MISNYLWSRIFVFGVTGNARVSSLLAMSCAAFTAITWVMESKNDYEAWTNSRRDRERNIPEILLPKTIFDWSEFNRTEAKKDA
;
A
#
# COMPACT_ATOMS: atom_id res chain seq x y z
N MET A 1 -3.51 -9.08 6.65
CA MET A 1 -3.63 -10.13 5.61
C MET A 1 -4.46 -11.34 6.05
N ILE A 2 -4.20 -11.94 7.22
CA ILE A 2 -4.97 -13.12 7.70
C ILE A 2 -6.48 -12.83 7.79
N SER A 3 -6.86 -11.65 8.28
CA SER A 3 -8.27 -11.22 8.37
C SER A 3 -8.96 -11.21 7.00
N ASN A 4 -8.38 -10.59 5.97
CA ASN A 4 -8.96 -10.56 4.62
C ASN A 4 -9.12 -11.96 4.01
N TYR A 5 -8.16 -12.85 4.24
CA TYR A 5 -8.26 -14.24 3.80
C TYR A 5 -9.40 -14.98 4.51
N LEU A 6 -9.54 -14.79 5.83
CA LEU A 6 -10.60 -15.43 6.62
C LEU A 6 -11.99 -14.94 6.18
N TRP A 7 -12.17 -13.62 6.04
CA TRP A 7 -13.44 -13.02 5.63
C TRP A 7 -13.83 -13.38 4.20
N SER A 8 -12.89 -13.33 3.25
CA SER A 8 -13.16 -13.74 1.87
C SER A 8 -13.50 -15.23 1.78
N ARG A 9 -12.82 -16.09 2.53
CA ARG A 9 -13.15 -17.52 2.59
C ARG A 9 -14.52 -17.78 3.19
N ILE A 10 -14.86 -17.15 4.32
CA ILE A 10 -16.18 -17.32 4.98
C ILE A 10 -17.30 -16.82 4.06
N PHE A 11 -17.12 -15.65 3.45
CA PHE A 11 -18.12 -15.07 2.55
C PHE A 11 -18.32 -15.90 1.28
N VAL A 12 -17.23 -16.29 0.61
CA VAL A 12 -17.30 -17.07 -0.63
C VAL A 12 -17.78 -18.50 -0.36
N PHE A 13 -17.33 -19.14 0.73
CA PHE A 13 -17.85 -20.45 1.13
C PHE A 13 -19.34 -20.39 1.48
N GLY A 14 -19.78 -19.34 2.18
CA GLY A 14 -21.19 -19.11 2.51
C GLY A 14 -22.08 -18.94 1.28
N VAL A 15 -21.57 -18.36 0.19
CA VAL A 15 -22.32 -18.13 -1.06
C VAL A 15 -22.26 -19.34 -2.01
N THR A 16 -21.13 -20.03 -2.11
CA THR A 16 -20.91 -21.08 -3.13
C THR A 16 -20.96 -22.51 -2.59
N GLY A 17 -20.85 -22.74 -1.28
CA GLY A 17 -20.79 -24.06 -0.66
C GLY A 17 -19.56 -24.91 -1.04
N ASN A 18 -18.65 -24.37 -1.87
CA ASN A 18 -17.50 -25.11 -2.41
C ASN A 18 -16.18 -24.60 -1.81
N ALA A 19 -15.58 -25.42 -0.95
CA ALA A 19 -14.35 -25.08 -0.23
C ALA A 19 -13.15 -24.80 -1.16
N ARG A 20 -13.07 -25.49 -2.32
CA ARG A 20 -11.95 -25.33 -3.26
C ARG A 20 -11.99 -23.98 -3.97
N VAL A 21 -13.17 -23.56 -4.42
CA VAL A 21 -13.38 -22.26 -5.09
C VAL A 21 -13.15 -21.11 -4.10
N SER A 22 -13.61 -21.24 -2.85
CA SER A 22 -13.38 -20.22 -1.82
C SER A 22 -11.89 -20.01 -1.51
N SER A 23 -11.10 -21.09 -1.50
CA SER A 23 -9.67 -21.01 -1.20
C SER A 23 -8.89 -20.32 -2.32
N LEU A 24 -9.21 -20.62 -3.58
CA LEU A 24 -8.60 -19.98 -4.74
C LEU A 24 -8.93 -18.48 -4.82
N LEU A 25 -10.19 -18.11 -4.59
CA LEU A 25 -10.61 -16.71 -4.56
C LEU A 25 -10.00 -15.92 -3.38
N ALA A 26 -9.88 -16.55 -2.21
CA ALA A 26 -9.23 -15.92 -1.07
C ALA A 26 -7.72 -15.69 -1.32
N MET A 27 -7.05 -16.64 -1.98
CA MET A 27 -5.65 -16.48 -2.39
C MET A 27 -5.46 -15.39 -3.44
N SER A 28 -6.31 -15.35 -4.47
CA SER A 28 -6.23 -14.30 -5.49
C SER A 28 -6.54 -12.93 -4.90
N CYS A 29 -7.56 -12.82 -4.03
CA CYS A 29 -7.90 -11.58 -3.34
C CYS A 29 -6.73 -11.06 -2.48
N ALA A 30 -6.04 -11.95 -1.75
CA ALA A 30 -4.85 -11.57 -0.99
C ALA A 30 -3.72 -11.04 -1.90
N ALA A 31 -3.48 -11.70 -3.04
CA ALA A 31 -2.48 -11.24 -4.01
C ALA A 31 -2.85 -9.88 -4.63
N PHE A 32 -4.12 -9.69 -5.03
CA PHE A 32 -4.60 -8.40 -5.53
C PHE A 32 -4.49 -7.28 -4.48
N THR A 33 -4.78 -7.59 -3.22
CA THR A 33 -4.61 -6.63 -2.11
C THR A 33 -3.13 -6.23 -1.94
N ALA A 34 -2.22 -7.19 -2.04
CA ALA A 34 -0.79 -6.88 -1.95
C ALA A 34 -0.31 -6.00 -3.12
N ILE A 35 -0.75 -6.30 -4.34
CA ILE A 35 -0.39 -5.52 -5.54
C ILE A 35 -0.92 -4.08 -5.43
N THR A 36 -2.18 -3.91 -5.02
CA THR A 36 -2.79 -2.59 -4.85
C THR A 36 -2.08 -1.78 -3.77
N TRP A 37 -1.70 -2.40 -2.65
CA TRP A 37 -0.91 -1.74 -1.60
C TRP A 37 0.47 -1.29 -2.07
N VAL A 38 1.16 -2.10 -2.87
CA VAL A 38 2.46 -1.71 -3.45
C VAL A 38 2.29 -0.54 -4.42
N MET A 39 1.25 -0.56 -5.25
CA MET A 39 1.00 0.50 -6.22
C MET A 39 0.59 1.81 -5.54
N GLU A 40 -0.22 1.73 -4.48
CA GLU A 40 -0.59 2.87 -3.65
C GLU A 40 0.63 3.45 -2.92
N SER A 41 1.48 2.59 -2.36
CA SER A 41 2.74 2.99 -1.73
C SER A 41 3.67 3.71 -2.72
N LYS A 42 3.72 3.25 -3.98
CA LYS A 42 4.49 3.91 -5.04
C LYS A 42 3.94 5.30 -5.36
N ASN A 43 2.63 5.44 -5.49
CA ASN A 43 2.00 6.73 -5.75
C ASN A 43 2.16 7.69 -4.57
N ASP A 44 2.08 7.19 -3.33
CA ASP A 44 2.31 7.97 -2.11
C ASP A 44 3.75 8.48 -2.05
N TYR A 45 4.73 7.65 -2.41
CA TYR A 45 6.13 8.06 -2.53
C TYR A 45 6.33 9.13 -3.61
N GLU A 46 5.70 8.99 -4.78
CA GLU A 46 5.78 9.99 -5.85
C GLU A 46 5.17 11.35 -5.44
N ALA A 47 4.03 11.33 -4.72
CA ALA A 47 3.46 12.54 -4.14
C ALA A 47 4.40 13.17 -3.10
N TRP A 48 5.03 12.34 -2.27
CA TRP A 48 6.02 12.76 -1.28
C TRP A 48 7.26 13.40 -1.94
N THR A 49 7.81 12.80 -3.00
CA THR A 49 8.97 13.33 -3.72
C THR A 49 8.65 14.63 -4.47
N ASN A 50 7.48 14.72 -5.08
CA ASN A 50 7.02 15.96 -5.72
C ASN A 50 6.90 17.13 -4.72
N SER A 51 6.51 16.83 -3.48
CA SER A 51 6.43 17.82 -2.39
C SER A 51 7.78 18.26 -1.81
N ARG A 52 8.91 17.69 -2.27
CA ARG A 52 10.25 18.05 -1.76
C ARG A 52 10.58 19.52 -1.94
N ARG A 53 10.27 20.08 -3.11
CA ARG A 53 10.47 21.50 -3.42
C ARG A 53 9.67 22.42 -2.49
N ASP A 54 8.48 21.99 -2.10
CA ASP A 54 7.60 22.75 -1.22
C ASP A 54 8.08 22.70 0.24
N ARG A 55 8.69 21.57 0.65
CA ARG A 55 9.35 21.42 1.96
C ARG A 55 10.61 22.27 2.07
N GLU A 56 11.42 22.35 1.01
CA GLU A 56 12.61 23.22 0.96
C GLU A 56 12.23 24.71 1.08
N ARG A 57 11.00 25.07 0.69
CA ARG A 57 10.45 26.42 0.80
C ARG A 57 9.80 26.73 2.16
N ASN A 58 9.94 25.83 3.15
CA ASN A 58 9.34 25.97 4.49
C ASN A 58 7.81 26.20 4.48
N ILE A 59 7.11 25.58 3.52
CA ILE A 59 5.65 25.65 3.48
C ILE A 59 5.10 24.83 4.66
N PRO A 60 4.10 25.36 5.41
CA PRO A 60 3.52 24.66 6.56
C PRO A 60 2.92 23.31 6.15
N GLU A 61 3.08 22.31 7.02
CA GLU A 61 2.72 20.91 6.76
C GLU A 61 1.25 20.69 6.37
N ILE A 62 0.36 21.62 6.75
CA ILE A 62 -1.07 21.60 6.42
C ILE A 62 -1.31 21.71 4.90
N LEU A 63 -0.40 22.37 4.17
CA LEU A 63 -0.48 22.58 2.73
C LEU A 63 0.28 21.51 1.93
N LEU A 64 1.07 20.67 2.59
CA LEU A 64 1.76 19.56 1.95
C LEU A 64 0.77 18.42 1.67
N PRO A 65 0.96 17.65 0.59
CA PRO A 65 0.16 16.45 0.35
C PRO A 65 0.30 15.51 1.54
N LYS A 66 -0.85 15.06 2.08
CA LYS A 66 -0.87 14.07 3.17
C LYS A 66 -0.36 12.75 2.62
N THR A 67 0.82 12.36 3.09
CA THR A 67 1.39 11.05 2.78
C THR A 67 1.02 10.08 3.89
N ILE A 68 0.69 8.84 3.51
CA ILE A 68 0.26 7.82 4.47
C ILE A 68 1.46 7.34 5.30
N PHE A 69 2.65 7.32 4.68
CA PHE A 69 3.89 6.88 5.32
C PHE A 69 4.90 8.02 5.46
N ASP A 70 5.81 7.88 6.44
CA ASP A 70 7.02 8.70 6.49
C ASP A 70 8.12 8.05 5.65
N TRP A 71 8.41 8.66 4.50
CA TRP A 71 9.41 8.20 3.55
C TRP A 71 10.82 8.77 3.83
N SER A 72 11.01 9.52 4.92
CA SER A 72 12.29 10.16 5.26
C SER A 72 13.46 9.17 5.36
N GLU A 73 13.26 8.06 6.08
CA GLU A 73 14.26 7.01 6.26
C GLU A 73 14.53 6.22 4.98
N PHE A 74 13.48 5.94 4.21
CA PHE A 74 13.57 5.24 2.93
C PHE A 74 14.47 6.01 1.96
N ASN A 75 14.20 7.31 1.78
CA ASN A 75 15.00 8.15 0.90
C ASN A 75 16.46 8.30 1.37
N ARG A 76 16.71 8.33 2.69
CA ARG A 76 18.09 8.36 3.22
C ARG A 76 18.85 7.08 2.88
N THR A 77 18.15 5.95 2.79
CA THR A 77 18.74 4.65 2.46
C THR A 77 18.97 4.52 0.94
N GLU A 78 18.05 4.99 0.11
CA GLU A 78 18.22 5.07 -1.34
C GLU A 78 19.41 5.97 -1.72
N ALA A 79 19.49 7.18 -1.14
CA ALA A 79 20.60 8.10 -1.40
C ALA A 79 21.99 7.55 -1.00
N LYS A 80 22.04 6.55 -0.10
CA LYS A 80 23.27 5.84 0.27
C LYS A 80 23.63 4.70 -0.68
N LYS A 81 22.67 4.16 -1.43
CA LYS A 81 22.94 3.15 -2.45
C LYS A 81 23.51 3.77 -3.72
N ASP A 82 23.15 5.01 -4.00
CA ASP A 82 23.56 5.75 -5.19
C ASP A 82 24.88 6.54 -5.03
N ALA A 83 25.48 6.51 -3.83
CA ALA A 83 26.75 7.16 -3.47
C ALA A 83 27.89 6.13 -3.38
#